data_AF-A0A0L7QN02-F1
#
_entry.id   AF-A0A0L7QN02-F1
#
_cell.length_a   1.000
_cell.length_b   1.000
_cell.length_c   1.000
_cell.angle_alpha   90.00
_cell.angle_beta   90.00
_cell.angle_gamma   90.00
#
_symmetry.space_group_name_H-M   'P 1'
#
loop_
_entity.id
_entity.type
_entity.pdbx_description
1 polymer ?
#
loop_
_entity_poly.entity_id
_entity_poly.type
_entity_poly.pdbx_seq_one_letter_code
_entity_poly.pdbx_strand_id
1 'polypeptide(L)' 'KKLFVEQPSLVNRKGPILLHDNARPHNSRFERNKEDAVNTFVEFIHSRTPDCYCNGIGTLAKRWKKCIASNGNYFD' A
#
# COMPACT_ATOMS: atom_id res chain seq x y z
N LYS A 1 -8.75 -40.04 3.26
CA LYS A 1 -9.70 -38.91 3.41
C LYS A 1 -10.99 -39.40 4.06
N LYS A 2 -11.15 -39.16 5.36
CA LYS A 2 -12.43 -38.94 6.04
C LYS A 2 -12.08 -38.46 7.45
N LEU A 3 -12.42 -37.23 7.79
CA LEU A 3 -12.62 -36.83 9.18
C LEU A 3 -14.03 -36.26 9.23
N PHE A 4 -14.86 -36.96 9.97
CA PHE A 4 -16.27 -36.69 10.17
C PHE A 4 -16.36 -35.47 11.08
N VAL A 5 -16.82 -34.35 10.54
CA VAL A 5 -17.23 -33.21 11.35
C VAL A 5 -18.75 -33.31 11.44
N GLU A 6 -19.25 -33.73 12.59
CA GLU A 6 -20.66 -33.54 12.90
C GLU A 6 -20.97 -32.05 12.87
N GLN A 7 -21.92 -31.66 12.03
CA GLN A 7 -22.47 -30.31 12.07
C GLN A 7 -23.43 -30.21 13.25
N PRO A 8 -23.40 -29.14 14.06
CA PRO A 8 -24.49 -28.87 14.99
C PRO A 8 -25.77 -28.73 14.18
N SER A 9 -26.79 -29.49 14.57
CA SER A 9 -28.11 -29.47 13.95
C SER A 9 -28.61 -28.02 13.80
N LEU A 10 -28.97 -27.66 12.56
CA LEU A 10 -29.66 -26.41 12.26
C LEU A 10 -31.03 -26.46 12.93
N VAL A 11 -31.11 -25.98 14.16
CA VAL A 11 -32.38 -25.73 14.83
C VAL A 11 -33.11 -24.67 14.02
N ASN A 12 -34.14 -25.14 13.32
CA ASN A 12 -35.06 -24.39 12.48
C ASN A 12 -35.82 -23.34 13.31
N ARG A 13 -35.20 -22.17 13.55
CA ARG A 13 -35.89 -21.03 14.15
C ARG A 13 -36.45 -20.19 13.00
N LYS A 14 -37.77 -20.25 12.80
CA LYS A 14 -38.53 -19.48 11.80
C LYS A 14 -38.49 -17.97 12.11
N GLY A 15 -37.38 -17.32 11.79
CA GLY A 15 -37.24 -15.85 11.84
C GLY A 15 -36.04 -15.41 11.00
N PRO A 16 -36.04 -14.18 10.44
CA PRO A 16 -34.90 -13.68 9.67
C PRO A 16 -33.68 -13.61 10.58
N ILE A 17 -32.63 -14.36 10.26
CA ILE A 17 -31.32 -14.17 10.88
C ILE A 17 -30.73 -12.94 10.21
N LEU A 18 -30.87 -11.78 10.86
CA LEU A 18 -30.12 -10.59 10.47
C LEU A 18 -28.67 -10.80 10.93
N LEU A 19 -27.85 -11.32 10.02
CA LEU A 19 -26.41 -11.24 10.15
C LEU A 19 -26.05 -9.76 10.05
N HIS A 20 -25.77 -9.12 11.19
CA HIS A 20 -25.07 -7.84 11.16
C HIS A 20 -23.67 -8.11 10.62
N ASP A 21 -23.34 -7.49 9.48
CA ASP A 21 -21.99 -7.43 8.94
C ASP A 21 -21.09 -6.70 9.95
N ASN A 22 -20.53 -7.45 10.90
CA ASN A 22 -19.50 -6.98 11.82
C ASN A 22 -18.11 -7.05 11.17
N ALA A 23 -18.04 -6.89 9.83
CA ALA A 23 -16.78 -6.67 9.16
C ALA A 23 -16.20 -5.38 9.73
N ARG A 24 -15.26 -5.51 10.68
CA ARG A 24 -14.38 -4.41 11.07
C ARG A 24 -13.91 -3.78 9.77
N PRO A 25 -14.07 -2.46 9.58
CA PRO A 25 -13.43 -1.85 8.45
C PRO A 25 -11.96 -2.29 8.54
N HIS A 26 -11.47 -2.86 7.46
CA HIS A 26 -10.04 -3.01 7.27
C HIS A 26 -9.57 -1.61 6.88
N ASN A 27 -9.77 -0.62 7.75
CA ASN A 27 -8.98 0.59 7.73
C ASN A 27 -7.58 0.07 7.97
N SER A 28 -6.84 -0.07 6.87
CA SER A 28 -5.40 -0.17 6.86
C SER A 28 -4.88 0.67 8.02
N ARG A 29 -4.27 0.00 8.99
CA ARG A 29 -3.70 0.54 10.23
C ARG A 29 -2.48 1.42 9.91
N PHE A 30 -2.67 2.37 9.01
CA PHE A 30 -1.71 3.30 8.46
C PHE A 30 -2.23 4.73 8.52
N GLU A 31 -3.32 5.00 9.25
CA GLU A 31 -3.47 6.32 9.87
C GLU A 31 -2.51 6.38 11.07
N ARG A 32 -1.20 6.27 10.80
CA ARG A 32 -0.21 6.74 11.76
C ARG A 32 -0.27 8.26 11.68
N ASN A 33 -0.38 8.86 12.85
CA ASN A 33 -0.36 10.29 13.12
C ASN A 33 0.25 11.10 11.94
N LYS A 34 -0.55 11.99 11.34
CA LYS A 34 -0.15 12.78 10.17
C LYS A 34 1.14 13.58 10.46
N GLU A 35 1.26 14.10 11.68
CA GLU A 35 2.41 14.84 12.14
C GLU A 35 3.67 13.96 12.19
N ASP A 36 3.54 12.69 12.59
CA ASP A 36 4.64 11.71 12.56
C ASP A 36 5.14 11.44 11.12
N ALA A 37 4.20 11.30 10.18
CA ALA A 37 4.55 11.12 8.77
C ALA A 37 5.27 12.36 8.18
N VAL A 38 4.80 13.57 8.53
CA VAL A 38 5.42 14.82 8.12
C VAL A 38 6.82 14.95 8.72
N ASN A 39 6.97 14.70 10.02
CA ASN A 39 8.26 14.78 10.72
C ASN A 39 9.28 13.80 10.13
N THR A 40 8.88 12.55 9.89
CA THR A 40 9.74 11.54 9.25
C THR A 40 10.22 12.01 7.86
N PHE A 41 9.34 12.62 7.07
CA PHE A 41 9.72 13.13 5.75
C PHE A 41 10.66 14.33 5.84
N VAL A 42 10.45 15.25 6.77
CA VAL A 42 11.33 16.41 7.01
C VAL A 42 12.73 15.94 7.42
N GLU A 43 12.84 15.00 8.36
CA GLU A 43 14.12 14.40 8.76
C GLU A 43 14.81 13.72 7.57
N PHE A 44 14.05 12.99 6.74
CA PHE A 44 14.59 12.41 5.52
C PHE A 44 15.18 13.45 4.58
N ILE A 45 14.51 14.58 4.35
CA ILE A 45 14.99 15.68 3.50
C ILE A 45 16.25 16.32 4.11
N HIS A 46 16.24 16.62 5.41
CA HIS A 46 17.39 17.18 6.11
C HIS A 46 18.60 16.23 6.15
N SER A 47 18.38 14.92 6.10
CA SER A 47 19.46 13.92 6.04
C SER A 47 20.21 13.89 4.69
N ARG A 48 19.69 14.54 3.63
CA ARG A 48 20.31 14.51 2.30
C ARG A 48 21.40 15.56 2.16
N THR A 49 22.47 15.22 1.45
CA THR A 49 23.47 16.19 1.00
C THR A 49 22.99 16.92 -0.26
N PRO A 50 23.48 18.16 -0.54
CA PRO A 50 23.16 18.87 -1.78
C PRO A 50 23.42 18.03 -3.05
N ASP A 51 24.46 17.20 -3.03
CA ASP A 51 24.81 16.31 -4.14
C ASP A 51 23.71 15.31 -4.49
N CYS A 52 22.85 14.92 -3.53
CA CYS A 52 21.72 14.04 -3.81
C CYS A 52 20.78 14.64 -4.86
N TYR A 53 20.51 15.94 -4.77
CA TYR A 53 19.66 16.67 -5.70
C TYR A 53 20.38 16.94 -7.02
N CYS A 54 21.64 17.39 -6.96
CA CYS A 54 22.46 17.63 -8.14
C CYS A 54 22.60 16.37 -9.00
N ASN A 55 22.90 15.22 -8.38
CA ASN A 55 23.03 13.94 -9.06
C ASN A 55 21.69 13.49 -9.66
N GLY A 56 20.60 13.65 -8.92
CA GLY A 56 19.25 13.34 -9.40
C GLY A 56 18.91 14.10 -10.69
N ILE A 57 19.07 15.43 -10.67
CA ILE A 57 18.83 16.32 -11.82
C ILE A 57 19.79 16.00 -12.97
N GLY A 58 21.07 15.78 -12.68
CA GLY A 58 22.08 15.45 -13.68
C GLY A 58 21.78 14.17 -14.47
N THR A 59 21.03 13.22 -13.88
CA THR A 59 20.64 11.99 -14.60
C THR A 59 19.55 12.20 -15.66
N LEU A 60 18.86 13.34 -15.65
CA LEU A 60 17.70 13.58 -16.51
C LEU A 60 18.04 13.55 -18.00
N ALA A 61 19.17 14.16 -18.40
CA ALA A 61 19.66 14.12 -19.78
C ALA A 61 19.88 12.68 -20.27
N LYS A 62 20.38 11.79 -19.41
CA LYS A 62 20.55 10.37 -19.73
C LYS A 62 19.20 9.66 -19.87
N ARG A 63 18.22 9.95 -19.00
CA ARG A 63 16.87 9.38 -19.08
C ARG A 63 16.11 9.84 -20.32
N TRP A 64 16.25 11.09 -20.74
CA TRP A 64 15.63 11.57 -21.98
C TRP A 64 16.18 10.88 -23.21
N LYS A 65 17.49 10.63 -23.28
CA LYS A 65 18.08 9.83 -24.37
C LYS A 65 17.48 8.42 -24.41
N LYS A 66 17.29 7.77 -23.26
CA LYS A 66 16.64 6.46 -23.18
C LYS A 66 15.17 6.52 -23.63
N CYS A 67 14.43 7.56 -23.26
CA CYS A 67 13.04 7.76 -23.69
C CYS A 67 12.90 7.79 -25.22
N ILE A 68 13.79 8.52 -25.90
CA ILE A 68 13.83 8.58 -27.37
C ILE A 68 14.15 7.19 -27.95
N ALA A 69 15.19 6.53 -27.42
CA ALA A 69 15.59 5.20 -27.87
C ALA A 69 14.49 4.13 -27.66
N SER A 70 13.68 4.27 -26.62
CA SER A 70 12.56 3.39 -26.30
C SER A 70 11.27 3.78 -27.02
N ASN A 71 11.28 4.78 -27.90
CA ASN A 71 10.10 5.31 -28.58
C ASN A 71 8.97 5.69 -27.60
N GLY A 72 9.34 6.26 -26.46
CA GLY A 72 8.42 6.66 -25.39
C GLY A 72 8.01 5.54 -24.42
N ASN A 73 8.41 4.29 -24.62
CA ASN A 73 8.15 3.22 -23.67
C ASN A 73 9.01 3.33 -22.41
N TYR A 74 8.57 2.70 -21.31
CA TYR A 74 9.35 2.57 -20.09
C TYR A 74 10.66 1.82 -20.33
N PHE A 75 11.68 2.15 -19.53
CA PHE A 75 13.02 1.57 -19.61
C PHE A 75 13.64 1.50 -18.22
N ASP A 76 14.53 0.53 -18.04
CA ASP A 76 15.44 0.41 -16.88
C ASP A 76 16.56 1.46 -16.95
#